data_AF-A0A059WT73-F1
#
_entry.id   AF-A0A059WT73-F1
#
_cell.length_a   1.000
_cell.length_b   1.000
_cell.length_c   1.000
_cell.angle_alpha   90.00
_cell.angle_beta   90.00
_cell.angle_gamma   90.00
#
_symmetry.space_group_name_H-M   'P 1'
#
loop_
_entity.id
_entity.type
_entity.pdbx_description
1 polymer ?
#
loop_
_entity_poly.entity_id
_entity_poly.type
_entity_poly.pdbx_seq_one_letter_code
_entity_poly.pdbx_strand_id
1 'polypeptide(L)'
;MGAKTFPLLQIGSWHLNARVAIFLVPILFTITDVVVEVYGKKRARSLVRTGLAVIAVFFLFALLATHLPPSARFMGSEAAYDKIFGSTARIAAASLIAFGVSELLDVAIFARLRERMHKRALWFRNNVSNFVGQL
;
A
#
# COMPACT_ATOMS: atom_id res chain seq x y z
N MET A 1 -3.28 -8.35 -16.67
CA MET A 1 -3.69 -9.13 -15.49
C MET A 1 -5.13 -8.77 -15.18
N GLY A 2 -6.06 -9.71 -15.32
CA GLY A 2 -7.47 -9.46 -15.07
C GLY A 2 -7.69 -9.28 -13.57
N ALA A 3 -7.82 -8.03 -13.12
CA ALA A 3 -8.45 -7.78 -11.83
C ALA A 3 -9.86 -8.37 -11.94
N LYS A 4 -10.19 -9.38 -11.12
CA LYS A 4 -11.57 -9.84 -11.02
C LYS A 4 -12.37 -8.66 -10.48
N THR A 5 -13.07 -7.99 -11.38
CA THR A 5 -13.97 -6.90 -11.07
C THR A 5 -15.40 -7.35 -11.27
N PHE A 6 -16.30 -6.85 -10.45
CA PHE A 6 -17.73 -7.06 -10.63
C PHE A 6 -18.39 -5.72 -10.97
N PRO A 7 -19.41 -5.73 -11.84
CA PRO A 7 -20.14 -4.52 -12.19
C PRO A 7 -20.93 -4.03 -10.97
N LEU A 8 -20.79 -2.75 -10.63
CA LEU A 8 -21.57 -2.08 -9.61
C LEU A 8 -22.79 -1.39 -10.22
N LEU A 9 -22.58 -0.67 -11.31
CA LEU A 9 -23.63 0.12 -11.95
C LEU A 9 -23.31 0.27 -13.43
N GLN A 10 -24.34 0.17 -14.26
CA GLN A 10 -24.26 0.46 -15.68
C GLN A 10 -25.31 1.52 -16.02
N ILE A 11 -24.87 2.73 -16.37
CA ILE A 11 -25.75 3.81 -16.84
C ILE A 11 -25.36 4.12 -18.28
N GLY A 12 -26.18 3.65 -19.23
CA GLY A 12 -25.88 3.80 -20.66
C GLY A 12 -24.53 3.16 -21.03
N SER A 13 -23.59 3.98 -21.52
CA SER A 13 -22.23 3.57 -21.90
C SER A 13 -21.22 3.51 -20.74
N TRP A 14 -21.62 3.90 -19.53
CA TRP A 14 -20.73 3.95 -18.38
C TRP A 14 -20.81 2.66 -17.58
N HIS A 15 -19.67 1.97 -17.43
CA HIS A 15 -19.53 0.76 -16.63
C HIS A 15 -18.70 1.03 -15.38
N LEU A 16 -19.36 1.12 -14.23
CA LEU A 16 -18.70 1.17 -12.93
C LEU A 16 -18.38 -0.25 -12.47
N ASN A 17 -17.09 -0.54 -12.32
CA ASN A 17 -16.59 -1.85 -11.92
C ASN A 17 -15.80 -1.72 -10.62
N ALA A 18 -16.13 -2.54 -9.61
CA ALA A 18 -15.39 -2.60 -8.36
C ALA A 18 -14.44 -3.79 -8.32
N ARG A 19 -13.33 -3.60 -7.62
CA ARG A 19 -12.39 -4.68 -7.27
C ARG A 19 -12.88 -5.36 -5.99
N VAL A 20 -12.63 -6.66 -5.87
CA VAL A 20 -12.91 -7.43 -4.65
C VAL A 20 -12.29 -6.81 -3.38
N ALA A 21 -11.17 -6.09 -3.53
CA ALA A 21 -10.51 -5.37 -2.44
C ALA A 21 -11.43 -4.38 -1.69
N ILE A 22 -12.53 -3.90 -2.29
CA ILE A 22 -13.46 -2.95 -1.65
C ILE A 22 -14.05 -3.49 -0.34
N PHE A 23 -14.20 -4.81 -0.20
CA PHE A 23 -14.69 -5.43 1.03
C PHE A 23 -13.62 -5.51 2.13
N LEU A 24 -12.35 -5.55 1.73
CA LEU A 24 -11.23 -5.67 2.65
C LEU A 24 -10.78 -4.30 3.19
N VAL A 25 -10.97 -3.25 2.39
CA VAL A 25 -10.58 -1.88 2.72
C VAL A 25 -11.16 -1.40 4.06
N PRO A 26 -12.47 -1.54 4.35
CA PRO A 26 -13.04 -1.13 5.65
C PRO A 26 -12.40 -1.86 6.83
N ILE A 27 -12.17 -3.17 6.70
CA ILE A 27 -11.57 -3.99 7.75
C ILE A 27 -10.14 -3.52 8.05
N LEU A 28 -9.35 -3.23 7.02
CA LEU A 28 -7.99 -2.72 7.16
C LEU A 28 -7.95 -1.35 7.85
N PHE A 29 -8.89 -0.46 7.51
CA PHE A 29 -9.02 0.83 8.19
C PHE A 29 -9.37 0.67 9.66
N THR A 30 -10.39 -0.14 9.99
CA THR A 30 -10.77 -0.39 11.39
C THR A 30 -9.60 -0.96 12.21
N ILE A 31 -8.85 -1.92 11.67
CA ILE A 31 -7.66 -2.46 12.37
C ILE A 31 -6.62 -1.37 12.60
N THR A 32 -6.35 -0.56 11.58
CA THR A 32 -5.34 0.51 11.68
C THR A 32 -5.77 1.57 12.70
N ASP A 33 -7.05 1.93 12.75
CA ASP A 33 -7.60 2.90 13.69
C ASP A 33 -7.49 2.39 15.13
N VAL A 34 -7.88 1.14 15.39
CA VAL A 34 -7.72 0.50 16.71
C VAL A 34 -6.26 0.46 17.13
N VAL A 35 -5.34 0.13 16.23
CA VAL A 35 -3.90 0.12 16.53
C VAL A 35 -3.39 1.52 16.88
N VAL A 36 -3.85 2.55 16.16
CA VAL A 36 -3.49 3.94 16.43
C VAL A 36 -4.05 4.41 17.77
N GLU A 37 -5.28 4.03 18.12
CA GLU A 37 -5.94 4.40 19.36
C GLU A 37 -5.27 3.75 20.58
N VAL A 38 -5.00 2.44 20.52
CA VAL A 38 -4.44 1.67 21.64
C VAL A 38 -2.94 1.94 21.83
N TYR A 39 -2.17 2.01 20.74
CA TYR A 39 -0.70 2.07 20.80
C TYR A 39 -0.11 3.42 20.40
N GLY A 40 -0.93 4.35 19.95
CA GLY A 40 -0.51 5.67 19.50
C GLY A 40 0.16 5.68 18.12
N LYS A 41 0.19 6.87 17.53
CA LYS A 41 0.70 7.12 16.16
C LYS A 41 2.14 6.64 15.91
N LYS A 42 3.03 6.74 16.90
CA LYS A 42 4.44 6.33 16.75
C LYS A 42 4.55 4.81 16.58
N ARG A 43 3.78 4.03 17.35
CA ARG A 43 3.79 2.58 17.28
C ARG A 43 3.11 2.09 16.00
N ALA A 44 1.98 2.68 15.63
CA ALA A 44 1.30 2.39 14.37
C ALA A 44 2.22 2.62 13.15
N ARG A 45 2.97 3.73 13.12
CA ARG A 45 3.97 3.98 12.07
C ARG A 45 5.06 2.90 12.03
N SER A 46 5.56 2.48 13.20
CA SER A 46 6.53 1.39 13.26
C SER A 46 5.94 0.07 12.75
N LEU A 47 4.68 -0.23 13.05
CA LEU A 47 4.00 -1.43 12.56
C LEU A 47 3.93 -1.45 11.03
N VAL A 48 3.50 -0.34 10.42
CA VAL A 48 3.43 -0.23 8.96
C VAL A 48 4.82 -0.38 8.32
N ARG A 49 5.85 0.26 8.89
CA ARG A 49 7.25 0.10 8.43
C ARG A 49 7.72 -1.34 8.49
N THR A 50 7.45 -2.04 9.59
CA THR A 50 7.84 -3.43 9.74
C THR A 50 7.07 -4.32 8.75
N GLY A 51 5.76 -4.06 8.55
CA GLY A 51 4.97 -4.74 7.53
C GLY A 51 5.54 -4.55 6.13
N LEU A 52 5.95 -3.33 5.79
CA LEU A 52 6.63 -3.05 4.52
C LEU A 52 7.96 -3.81 4.41
N ALA A 53 8.77 -3.82 5.48
CA ALA A 53 10.04 -4.54 5.48
C ALA A 53 9.84 -6.04 5.25
N VAL A 54 8.81 -6.64 5.85
CA VAL A 54 8.44 -8.04 5.61
C VAL A 54 8.04 -8.25 4.15
N ILE A 55 7.21 -7.38 3.58
CA ILE A 55 6.82 -7.44 2.16
C ILE A 55 8.06 -7.32 1.26
N ALA A 56 9.02 -6.45 1.59
CA ALA A 56 10.25 -6.29 0.85
C ALA A 56 11.12 -7.56 0.88
N VAL A 57 11.22 -8.24 2.03
CA VAL A 57 11.93 -9.53 2.14
C VAL A 57 11.23 -10.60 1.30
N PHE A 58 9.90 -10.70 1.38
CA PHE A 58 9.14 -11.62 0.53
C PHE A 58 9.33 -11.34 -0.96
N PHE A 59 9.37 -10.06 -1.35
CA PHE A 59 9.63 -9.64 -2.72
C PHE A 59 11.02 -10.07 -3.19
N LEU A 60 12.07 -9.89 -2.37
CA LEU A 60 13.42 -10.36 -2.69
C LEU A 60 13.47 -11.88 -2.84
N PHE A 61 12.78 -12.61 -1.97
CA PHE A 61 12.69 -14.06 -2.07
C PHE A 61 11.97 -14.50 -3.34
N ALA A 62 10.88 -13.83 -3.71
CA ALA A 62 10.15 -14.10 -4.95
C ALA A 62 11.02 -13.86 -6.19
N LEU A 63 11.82 -12.79 -6.20
CA LEU A 63 12.78 -12.53 -7.28
C LEU A 63 13.84 -13.63 -7.39
N LEU A 64 14.42 -14.05 -6.27
CA LEU A 64 15.37 -15.15 -6.25
C LEU A 64 14.71 -16.43 -6.82
N ALA A 65 13.52 -16.79 -6.33
CA ALA A 65 12.80 -17.96 -6.78
C ALA A 65 12.51 -17.96 -8.29
N THR A 66 12.18 -16.81 -8.89
CA THR A 66 11.98 -16.68 -10.35
C THR A 66 13.26 -16.78 -11.18
N HIS A 67 14.43 -16.52 -10.60
CA HIS A 67 15.71 -16.59 -11.33
C HIS A 67 16.40 -17.96 -11.24
N LEU A 68 15.89 -18.87 -10.41
CA LEU A 68 16.42 -20.23 -10.31
C LEU A 68 15.99 -21.08 -11.52
N PRO A 69 16.85 -22.01 -11.97
CA PRO A 69 16.50 -22.89 -13.08
C PRO A 69 15.30 -23.78 -12.71
N PRO A 70 14.37 -24.00 -13.66
CA PRO A 70 13.22 -24.87 -13.45
C PRO A 70 13.69 -26.32 -13.27
N SER A 71 12.96 -27.09 -12.46
CA SER A 71 13.19 -28.53 -12.45
C SER A 71 12.63 -29.18 -13.71
N ALA A 72 13.24 -30.30 -14.14
CA ALA A 72 12.86 -31.00 -15.37
C ALA A 72 11.37 -31.40 -15.45
N ARG A 73 10.70 -31.51 -14.30
CA ARG A 73 9.26 -31.84 -14.18
C ARG A 73 8.34 -30.66 -14.52
N PHE A 74 8.82 -29.42 -14.45
CA PHE A 74 8.00 -28.21 -14.59
C PHE A 74 8.42 -27.28 -15.75
N MET A 75 9.33 -27.73 -16.64
CA MET A 75 9.77 -26.94 -17.82
C MET A 75 8.60 -26.42 -18.67
N GLY A 76 7.53 -27.18 -18.84
CA GLY A 76 6.36 -26.75 -19.62
C GLY A 76 5.56 -25.59 -19.00
N SER A 77 5.72 -25.34 -17.70
CA SER A 77 4.97 -24.31 -16.96
C SER A 77 5.82 -23.07 -16.62
N GLU A 78 7.11 -23.11 -16.91
CA GLU A 78 8.09 -22.05 -16.61
C GLU A 78 7.68 -20.70 -17.23
N ALA A 79 7.33 -20.70 -18.52
CA ALA A 79 6.92 -19.47 -19.21
C ALA A 79 5.68 -18.81 -18.59
N ALA A 80 4.76 -19.59 -18.03
CA ALA A 80 3.59 -19.07 -17.31
C ALA A 80 3.97 -18.54 -15.92
N TYR A 81 4.87 -19.26 -15.23
CA TYR A 81 5.41 -18.85 -13.94
C TYR A 81 6.11 -17.48 -14.05
N ASP A 82 7.04 -17.33 -15.00
CA ASP A 82 7.78 -16.09 -15.22
C ASP A 82 6.88 -14.92 -15.59
N LYS A 83 5.85 -15.17 -16.41
CA LYS A 83 4.90 -14.12 -16.79
C LYS A 83 4.09 -13.61 -15.60
N ILE A 84 3.63 -14.50 -14.73
CA ILE A 84 2.82 -14.15 -13.56
C ILE A 84 3.69 -13.47 -12.50
N PHE A 85 4.80 -14.10 -12.12
CA PHE A 85 5.66 -13.57 -11.07
C PHE A 85 6.45 -12.35 -11.53
N GLY A 86 6.87 -12.27 -12.80
CA GLY A 86 7.52 -11.09 -13.36
C GLY A 86 6.62 -9.85 -13.39
N SER A 87 5.35 -10.00 -13.78
CA SER A 87 4.39 -8.89 -13.72
C SER A 87 4.05 -8.50 -12.28
N THR A 88 3.94 -9.46 -11.37
CA THR A 88 3.68 -9.20 -9.95
C THR A 88 4.87 -8.51 -9.29
N ALA A 89 6.09 -8.93 -9.64
CA ALA A 89 7.33 -8.36 -9.14
C ALA A 89 7.48 -6.88 -9.52
N ARG A 90 7.14 -6.50 -10.76
CA ARG A 90 7.15 -5.09 -11.17
C ARG A 90 6.19 -4.23 -10.35
N ILE A 91 4.98 -4.74 -10.07
CA ILE A 91 3.98 -4.02 -9.27
C ILE A 91 4.44 -3.91 -7.81
N ALA A 92 5.00 -4.98 -7.24
CA ALA A 92 5.54 -4.99 -5.90
C ALA A 92 6.70 -3.98 -5.76
N ALA A 93 7.64 -3.96 -6.71
CA ALA A 93 8.74 -3.00 -6.75
C ALA A 93 8.23 -1.55 -6.80
N ALA A 94 7.29 -1.26 -7.70
CA ALA A 94 6.69 0.07 -7.80
C ALA A 94 6.01 0.49 -6.48
N SER A 95 5.29 -0.43 -5.83
CA SER A 95 4.61 -0.17 -4.55
C SER A 95 5.58 0.11 -3.41
N LEU A 96 6.68 -0.66 -3.32
CA LEU A 96 7.73 -0.47 -2.31
C LEU A 96 8.42 0.88 -2.48
N ILE A 97 8.75 1.27 -3.72
CA ILE A 97 9.36 2.56 -4.02
C ILE A 97 8.40 3.71 -3.69
N ALA A 98 7.14 3.62 -4.15
CA ALA A 98 6.13 4.63 -3.88
C ALA A 98 5.93 4.83 -2.37
N PHE A 99 5.90 3.74 -1.61
CA PHE A 99 5.79 3.80 -0.15
C PHE A 99 7.03 4.45 0.49
N GLY A 100 8.24 4.05 0.10
CA GLY A 100 9.47 4.64 0.61
C GLY A 100 9.55 6.15 0.35
N VAL A 101 9.17 6.58 -0.85
CA VAL A 101 9.08 8.01 -1.20
C VAL A 101 8.00 8.72 -0.38
N SER A 102 6.81 8.13 -0.23
CA SER A 102 5.74 8.68 0.59
C SER A 102 6.17 8.89 2.05
N GLU A 103 6.96 7.97 2.58
CA GLU A 103 7.44 8.04 3.95
C GLU A 103 8.54 9.10 4.14
N LEU A 104 9.47 9.22 3.19
CA LEU A 104 10.45 10.30 3.18
C LEU A 104 9.78 11.66 3.08
N LEU A 105 8.74 11.78 2.25
CA LEU A 105 7.93 13.00 2.13
C LEU A 105 7.17 13.32 3.42
N ASP A 106 6.53 12.33 4.07
CA ASP A 106 5.85 12.54 5.36
C ASP A 106 6.82 13.09 6.43
N VAL A 107 8.03 12.51 6.52
CA VAL A 107 9.07 12.97 7.46
C VAL A 107 9.57 14.37 7.11
N ALA A 108 9.85 14.65 5.83
CA ALA A 108 10.33 15.95 5.38
C ALA A 108 9.28 17.06 5.61
N ILE A 109 8.02 16.79 5.29
CA ILE A 109 6.89 17.69 5.54
C ILE A 109 6.73 17.93 7.04
N PHE A 110 6.74 16.86 7.85
CA PHE A 110 6.61 16.97 9.31
C PHE A 110 7.75 17.78 9.94
N ALA A 111 8.99 17.56 9.51
CA ALA A 111 10.16 18.30 9.98
C ALA A 111 10.06 19.79 9.62
N ARG A 112 9.74 20.10 8.36
CA ARG A 112 9.61 21.48 7.86
C ARG A 112 8.45 22.24 8.52
N LEU A 113 7.34 21.55 8.82
CA LEU A 113 6.23 22.10 9.62
C LEU A 113 6.64 22.35 11.07
N ARG A 114 7.44 21.47 11.67
CA ARG A 114 7.92 21.62 13.05
C ARG A 114 8.93 22.76 13.20
N GLU A 115 9.80 22.95 12.22
CA GLU A 115 10.74 24.07 12.16
C GLU A 115 10.03 25.41 11.98
N ARG A 116 8.99 25.46 11.11
CA ARG A 116 8.19 26.67 10.91
C ARG A 116 7.22 26.99 12.05
N MET A 117 6.81 26.00 12.84
CA MET A 117 5.82 26.15 13.91
C MET A 117 6.41 25.82 15.27
N HIS A 118 7.16 26.77 15.84
CA HIS A 118 7.48 26.73 17.26
C HIS A 118 6.20 26.95 18.11
N LYS A 119 5.66 25.85 18.66
CA LYS A 119 4.75 25.75 19.83
C LYS A 119 3.31 26.31 19.78
N ARG A 120 2.76 26.93 18.71
CA ARG A 120 1.45 27.65 18.82
C ARG A 120 0.36 27.42 17.75
N ALA A 121 0.13 26.21 17.25
CA ALA A 121 -1.04 25.97 16.39
C ALA A 121 -1.61 24.54 16.41
N LEU A 122 -1.94 24.01 17.59
CA LEU A 122 -2.73 22.78 17.70
C LEU A 122 -4.16 22.96 17.17
N TRP A 123 -4.75 24.14 17.34
CA TRP A 123 -6.15 24.42 16.98
C TRP A 123 -6.40 24.52 15.47
N PHE A 124 -5.45 25.05 14.70
CA PHE A 124 -5.60 25.20 13.25
C PHE A 124 -5.57 23.84 12.51
N ARG A 125 -4.84 22.85 13.03
CA ARG A 125 -4.72 21.51 12.41
C ARG A 125 -6.01 20.69 12.49
N ASN A 126 -6.77 20.78 13.58
CA ASN A 126 -8.05 20.07 13.71
C ASN A 126 -9.11 20.63 12.75
N ASN A 127 -9.18 21.95 12.59
CA ASN A 127 -10.18 22.58 11.73
C ASN A 127 -9.94 22.30 10.23
N VAL A 128 -8.68 22.32 9.79
CA VAL A 128 -8.33 22.03 8.39
C VAL A 128 -8.45 20.54 8.07
N SER A 129 -8.14 19.64 9.02
CA SER A 129 -8.30 18.19 8.83
C SER A 129 -9.76 17.78 8.63
N ASN A 130 -10.71 18.44 9.30
CA ASN A 130 -12.14 18.18 9.10
C ASN A 130 -12.64 18.68 7.74
N PHE A 131 -12.06 19.75 7.20
CA PHE A 131 -12.47 20.30 5.91
C PHE A 131 -11.89 19.52 4.71
N VAL A 132 -10.63 19.10 4.81
CA VAL A 132 -9.95 18.35 3.73
C VAL A 132 -10.29 16.86 3.77
N GLY A 133 -10.63 16.29 4.94
CA GLY A 133 -11.08 14.91 5.04
C GLY A 133 -12.47 14.63 4.46
N GLN A 134 -13.24 15.69 4.15
CA GLN A 134 -14.60 15.58 3.61
C GLN A 134 -14.68 15.80 2.09
N LEU A 135 -13.57 16.14 1.40
CA LEU A 135 -13.52 16.40 -0.04
C LEU A 135 -12.66 15.35 -0.75
#